data_AF-A0A7V5R492-F1
#
_entry.id   AF-A0A7V5R492-F1
#
_cell.length_a   1.000
_cell.length_b   1.000
_cell.length_c   1.000
_cell.angle_alpha   90.00
_cell.angle_beta   90.00
_cell.angle_gamma   90.00
#
_symmetry.space_group_name_H-M   'P 1'
#
loop_
_entity.id
_entity.type
_entity.pdbx_description
1 polymer ?
#
loop_
_entity_poly.entity_id
_entity_poly.type
_entity_poly.pdbx_seq_one_letter_code
_entity_poly.pdbx_strand_id
1 'polypeptide(L)'
;MQEPKSMADTEQIHPWSNTQELIAEVLSFSPKKHFAPGDPVLSPETKSEVFYYVESGTVEVSYTGARQTKITVALIGAGEFFGEIGFFDQGSRVRTIVASEDADIAIFTQEVMETIREQQPDLYIDFLLYLTRKICTKFRRLSGESSPIAAYADSIADRRSCKYTGAKPLPPSLLRSELWQNVHEQVERISMEFFNMSLLIQEVATDNEEEKIRMECQEVLERFAESMPLLERQVAGSGYEDIFWGYIFKEVYPYFMRSRHAERSYHKPKGYAGDFLMIEHIYENIPKGDGRIGELVDAFCLNRPSSKAIRGRRRLLADQLARLTAPLAQQGNQISIMNLACGPNRELFDFLSRCEYGSLIKALCVDIDAEALEYTNKNVDNFFHGADIKLMEENVIKWSLGRVKHRIEQQDIIYSAGLCDYLDDRLFKKLITRCYHHLKPGGTLILGNFDSHEDAVFMDRILRWKLIYRSRDQLAALFVDTPFGTATILSEEEQINLFALAVKK
;
A
#
# COMPACT_ATOMS: atom_id res chain seq x y z
N MET A 1 18.12 -60.74 -23.34
CA MET A 1 16.72 -61.09 -23.04
C MET A 1 16.65 -61.49 -21.57
N GLN A 2 16.33 -60.52 -20.72
CA GLN A 2 15.80 -60.71 -19.36
C GLN A 2 15.32 -59.33 -18.90
N GLU A 3 14.00 -59.22 -18.76
CA GLU A 3 13.29 -58.00 -18.36
C GLU A 3 13.62 -57.62 -16.91
N PRO A 4 13.68 -56.32 -16.57
CA PRO A 4 13.72 -55.89 -15.18
C PRO A 4 12.33 -56.05 -14.54
N LYS A 5 12.33 -56.70 -13.37
CA LYS A 5 11.16 -56.96 -12.52
C LYS A 5 10.42 -55.67 -12.14
N SER A 6 9.10 -55.79 -12.09
CA SER A 6 8.13 -54.74 -11.73
C SER A 6 8.33 -54.19 -10.32
N MET A 7 8.14 -52.87 -10.22
CA MET A 7 7.80 -52.14 -9.00
C MET A 7 6.62 -52.80 -8.28
N ALA A 8 6.85 -53.43 -7.12
CA ALA A 8 5.77 -53.85 -6.22
C ALA A 8 6.15 -54.03 -4.73
N ASP A 9 7.42 -53.97 -4.33
CA ASP A 9 7.81 -54.29 -2.94
C ASP A 9 8.65 -53.18 -2.27
N THR A 10 8.01 -52.05 -1.98
CA THR A 10 8.53 -51.06 -0.99
C THR A 10 7.39 -50.22 -0.41
N GLU A 11 6.31 -50.87 0.02
CA GLU A 11 5.33 -50.29 0.94
C GLU A 11 5.75 -50.59 2.39
N GLN A 12 6.47 -49.66 3.03
CA GLN A 12 6.54 -49.52 4.49
C GLN A 12 7.22 -48.18 4.84
N ILE A 13 6.49 -47.07 4.68
CA ILE A 13 6.80 -45.79 5.34
C ILE A 13 5.50 -45.34 6.01
N HIS A 14 5.55 -45.17 7.34
CA HIS A 14 4.43 -45.18 8.29
C HIS A 14 3.17 -44.38 7.87
N PRO A 15 1.96 -44.96 8.02
CA PRO A 15 0.69 -44.36 7.64
C PRO A 15 0.13 -43.40 8.71
N TRP A 16 -0.12 -42.16 8.29
CA TRP A 16 -0.95 -41.17 8.98
C TRP A 16 -2.33 -41.76 9.28
N SER A 17 -2.69 -42.02 10.54
CA SER A 17 -4.03 -42.53 10.83
C SER A 17 -4.81 -41.89 11.98
N ASN A 18 -4.22 -41.14 12.93
CA ASN A 18 -5.07 -40.32 13.80
C ASN A 18 -4.37 -39.13 14.50
N THR A 19 -4.55 -37.92 13.97
CA THR A 19 -4.03 -36.68 14.60
C THR A 19 -4.61 -36.44 16.00
N GLN A 20 -5.82 -36.91 16.29
CA GLN A 20 -6.43 -36.74 17.60
C GLN A 20 -5.77 -37.65 18.66
N GLU A 21 -5.36 -38.87 18.28
CA GLU A 21 -4.64 -39.78 19.19
C GLU A 21 -3.24 -39.24 19.50
N LEU A 22 -2.50 -38.77 18.48
CA LEU A 22 -1.19 -38.13 18.66
C LEU A 22 -1.25 -36.98 19.67
N ILE A 23 -2.24 -36.08 19.53
CA ILE A 23 -2.40 -34.95 20.44
C ILE A 23 -2.79 -35.43 21.84
N ALA A 24 -3.73 -36.38 21.96
CA ALA A 24 -4.15 -36.91 23.26
C ALA A 24 -2.98 -37.56 24.03
N GLU A 25 -2.13 -38.32 23.34
CA GLU A 25 -0.94 -38.95 23.91
C GLU A 25 0.08 -37.90 24.37
N VAL A 26 0.39 -36.91 23.53
CA VAL A 26 1.33 -35.83 23.88
C VAL A 26 0.81 -34.97 25.03
N LEU A 27 -0.50 -34.69 25.09
CA LEU A 27 -1.12 -33.94 26.18
C LEU A 27 -1.05 -34.66 27.54
N SER A 28 -0.89 -35.99 27.56
CA SER A 28 -0.73 -36.75 28.81
C SER A 28 0.58 -36.42 29.56
N PHE A 29 1.57 -35.88 28.86
CA PHE A 29 2.85 -35.45 29.41
C PHE A 29 2.85 -33.99 29.86
N SER A 30 1.85 -33.20 29.45
CA SER A 30 1.84 -31.75 29.63
C SER A 30 1.00 -31.34 30.85
N PRO A 31 1.53 -30.52 31.78
CA PRO A 31 0.72 -29.95 32.84
C PRO A 31 -0.29 -28.96 32.27
N LYS A 32 -1.52 -29.01 32.81
CA LYS A 32 -2.64 -28.15 32.42
C LYS A 32 -2.82 -27.03 33.42
N LYS A 33 -3.18 -25.84 32.93
CA LYS A 33 -3.50 -24.69 33.75
C LYS A 33 -4.77 -24.01 33.26
N HIS A 34 -5.64 -23.67 34.20
CA HIS A 34 -6.85 -22.89 33.97
C HIS A 34 -6.55 -21.39 34.04
N PHE A 35 -7.16 -20.62 33.14
CA PHE A 35 -7.06 -19.16 33.05
C PHE A 35 -8.46 -18.54 32.95
N ALA A 36 -8.76 -17.57 33.81
CA ALA A 36 -10.01 -16.84 33.79
C ALA A 36 -9.95 -15.68 32.77
N PRO A 37 -11.10 -15.15 32.29
CA PRO A 37 -11.13 -14.01 31.39
C PRO A 37 -10.33 -12.82 31.94
N GLY A 38 -9.37 -12.33 31.16
CA GLY A 38 -8.46 -11.25 31.52
C GLY A 38 -7.12 -11.70 32.10
N ASP A 39 -6.92 -12.99 32.39
CA ASP A 39 -5.65 -13.49 32.90
C ASP A 39 -4.56 -13.46 31.83
N PRO A 40 -3.34 -12.96 32.15
CA PRO A 40 -2.23 -12.98 31.22
C PRO A 40 -1.67 -14.39 31.08
N VAL A 41 -1.66 -14.90 29.85
CA VAL A 41 -1.11 -16.22 29.52
C VAL A 41 0.35 -16.11 29.10
N LEU A 42 0.70 -15.05 28.34
CA LEU A 42 2.06 -14.75 27.89
C LEU A 42 2.29 -13.23 27.91
N SER A 43 3.42 -12.80 28.46
CA SER A 43 3.86 -11.40 28.46
C SER A 43 5.17 -11.24 27.68
N PRO A 44 5.49 -10.02 27.17
CA PRO A 44 6.75 -9.73 26.48
C PRO A 44 8.02 -10.02 27.31
N GLU A 45 7.89 -10.13 28.63
CA GLU A 45 8.98 -10.41 29.56
C GLU A 45 9.17 -11.92 29.83
N THR A 46 8.28 -12.75 29.28
CA THR A 46 8.32 -14.21 29.48
C THR A 46 9.40 -14.83 28.58
N LYS A 47 10.28 -15.65 29.17
CA LYS A 47 11.34 -16.35 28.43
C LYS A 47 10.76 -17.23 27.31
N SER A 48 11.48 -17.30 26.19
CA SER A 48 11.11 -18.02 24.97
C SER A 48 11.05 -19.55 25.10
N GLU A 49 11.25 -20.12 26.30
CA GLU A 49 11.47 -21.55 26.57
C GLU A 49 10.17 -22.39 26.73
N VAL A 50 8.99 -21.81 26.46
CA VAL A 50 7.69 -22.48 26.63
C VAL A 50 6.73 -22.21 25.46
N PHE A 51 5.97 -23.21 25.04
CA PHE A 51 4.82 -23.05 24.14
C PHE A 51 3.58 -23.73 24.71
N TYR A 52 2.41 -23.48 24.09
CA TYR A 52 1.12 -23.78 24.70
C TYR A 52 0.16 -24.41 23.70
N TYR A 53 -0.82 -25.15 24.22
CA TYR A 53 -1.94 -25.70 23.48
C TYR A 53 -3.26 -25.34 24.17
N VAL A 54 -4.22 -24.80 23.43
CA VAL A 54 -5.56 -24.48 23.96
C VAL A 54 -6.42 -25.75 23.90
N GLU A 55 -6.77 -26.31 25.05
CA GLU A 55 -7.68 -27.46 25.11
C GLU A 55 -9.15 -27.01 25.05
N SER A 56 -9.47 -25.93 25.77
CA SER A 56 -10.80 -25.33 25.84
C SER A 56 -10.67 -23.81 25.94
N GLY A 57 -11.72 -23.09 25.51
CA GLY A 57 -11.75 -21.63 25.55
C GLY A 57 -10.98 -20.94 24.43
N THR A 58 -10.73 -19.64 24.61
CA THR A 58 -10.13 -18.75 23.60
C THR A 58 -9.20 -17.73 24.25
N VAL A 59 -8.04 -17.50 23.64
CA VAL A 59 -7.08 -16.46 24.04
C VAL A 59 -6.93 -15.38 22.98
N GLU A 60 -6.75 -14.14 23.43
CA GLU A 60 -6.58 -12.95 22.60
C GLU A 60 -5.10 -12.57 22.50
N VAL A 61 -4.60 -12.46 21.27
CA VAL A 61 -3.27 -11.93 20.98
C VAL A 61 -3.38 -10.44 20.70
N SER A 62 -2.65 -9.63 21.45
CA SER A 62 -2.63 -8.18 21.30
C SER A 62 -1.23 -7.60 21.34
N TYR A 63 -1.07 -6.43 20.76
CA TYR A 63 0.13 -5.60 20.86
C TYR A 63 -0.25 -4.23 21.45
N THR A 64 0.61 -3.73 22.33
CA THR A 64 0.48 -2.41 22.93
C THR A 64 1.55 -1.49 22.34
N GLY A 65 1.13 -0.55 21.49
CA GLY A 65 2.03 0.42 20.86
C GLY A 65 2.57 1.48 21.83
N ALA A 66 3.50 2.31 21.36
CA ALA A 66 4.13 3.39 22.12
C ALA A 66 3.15 4.43 22.72
N ARG A 67 1.88 4.45 22.28
CA ARG A 67 0.79 5.30 22.81
C ARG A 67 -0.19 4.56 23.76
N GLN A 68 0.17 3.36 24.24
CA GLN A 68 -0.66 2.49 25.10
C GLN A 68 -2.00 2.00 24.49
N THR A 69 -2.22 2.16 23.20
CA THR A 69 -3.41 1.62 22.52
C THR A 69 -3.26 0.11 22.31
N LYS A 70 -4.17 -0.69 22.89
CA LYS A 70 -4.25 -2.15 22.71
C LYS A 70 -4.85 -2.46 21.34
N ILE A 71 -4.10 -3.16 20.50
CA ILE A 71 -4.56 -3.64 19.19
C ILE A 71 -4.67 -5.16 19.25
N THR A 72 -5.88 -5.69 19.12
CA THR A 72 -6.13 -7.12 19.00
C THR A 72 -5.72 -7.57 17.60
N VAL A 73 -4.82 -8.55 17.52
CA VAL A 73 -4.22 -9.04 16.28
C VAL A 73 -4.84 -10.36 15.84
N ALA A 74 -5.20 -11.23 16.79
CA ALA A 74 -5.82 -12.52 16.52
C ALA A 74 -6.53 -13.07 17.77
N LEU A 75 -7.46 -14.01 17.56
CA LEU A 75 -8.01 -14.89 18.59
C LEU A 75 -7.53 -16.32 18.28
N ILE A 76 -7.09 -17.04 19.32
CA ILE A 76 -6.60 -18.43 19.23
C ILE A 76 -7.54 -19.29 20.06
N GLY A 77 -8.25 -20.21 19.39
CA GLY A 77 -9.25 -21.06 20.01
C GLY A 77 -8.75 -22.47 20.33
N ALA A 78 -9.63 -23.28 20.92
CA ALA A 78 -9.38 -24.68 21.21
C ALA A 78 -8.86 -25.47 20.00
N GLY A 79 -7.90 -26.36 20.25
CA GLY A 79 -7.26 -27.18 19.22
C GLY A 79 -5.99 -26.58 18.62
N GLU A 80 -5.60 -25.37 19.02
CA GLU A 80 -4.46 -24.64 18.45
C GLU A 80 -3.26 -24.53 19.39
N PHE A 81 -2.07 -24.60 18.78
CA PHE A 81 -0.80 -24.29 19.44
C PHE A 81 -0.43 -22.82 19.26
N PHE A 82 0.23 -22.23 20.27
CA PHE A 82 0.79 -20.89 20.19
C PHE A 82 2.09 -20.75 20.99
N GLY A 83 2.95 -19.83 20.55
CA GLY A 83 4.29 -19.64 21.12
C GLY A 83 5.33 -20.64 20.63
N GLU A 84 4.97 -21.56 19.73
CA GLU A 84 5.83 -22.60 19.19
C GLU A 84 7.04 -22.02 18.43
N ILE A 85 6.86 -20.91 17.70
CA ILE A 85 7.92 -20.29 16.91
C ILE A 85 9.05 -19.81 17.81
N GLY A 86 8.71 -19.02 18.84
CA GLY A 86 9.68 -18.51 19.80
C GLY A 86 10.38 -19.62 20.60
N PHE A 87 9.73 -20.78 20.77
CA PHE A 87 10.33 -21.95 21.41
C PHE A 87 11.44 -22.57 20.56
N PHE A 88 11.26 -22.67 19.24
CA PHE A 88 12.23 -23.29 18.34
C PHE A 88 13.32 -22.33 17.85
N ASP A 89 13.00 -21.06 17.61
CA ASP A 89 13.94 -20.08 17.03
C ASP A 89 14.75 -19.30 18.09
N GLN A 90 14.46 -19.50 19.38
CA GLN A 90 15.08 -18.80 20.51
C GLN A 90 14.96 -17.26 20.44
N GLY A 91 14.06 -16.74 19.60
CA GLY A 91 13.85 -15.31 19.37
C GLY A 91 12.98 -14.62 20.44
N SER A 92 13.06 -13.29 20.49
CA SER A 92 12.24 -12.48 21.41
C SER A 92 10.80 -12.34 20.92
N ARG A 93 9.83 -12.53 21.82
CA ARG A 93 8.39 -12.41 21.53
C ARG A 93 7.90 -11.00 21.87
N VAL A 94 7.33 -10.29 20.90
CA VAL A 94 6.84 -8.90 21.07
C VAL A 94 5.31 -8.82 21.30
N ARG A 95 4.66 -9.91 21.72
CA ARG A 95 3.18 -9.99 21.76
C ARG A 95 2.66 -10.39 23.13
N THR A 96 1.55 -9.77 23.54
CA THR A 96 0.83 -10.06 24.78
C THR A 96 -0.34 -11.00 24.47
N ILE A 97 -0.53 -12.06 25.27
CA ILE A 97 -1.64 -12.99 25.12
C ILE A 97 -2.42 -13.07 26.43
N VAL A 98 -3.73 -12.87 26.34
CA VAL A 98 -4.65 -12.80 27.49
C VAL A 98 -5.83 -13.74 27.24
N ALA A 99 -6.31 -14.44 28.26
CA ALA A 99 -7.52 -15.25 28.14
C ALA A 99 -8.74 -14.35 27.88
N SER A 100 -9.51 -14.64 26.83
CA SER A 100 -10.72 -13.87 26.48
C SER A 100 -11.99 -14.43 27.12
N GLU A 101 -11.96 -15.70 27.46
CA GLU A 101 -12.95 -16.46 28.21
C GLU A 101 -12.23 -17.46 29.12
N ASP A 102 -12.97 -18.24 29.92
CA ASP A 102 -12.38 -19.35 30.69
C ASP A 102 -11.68 -20.33 29.74
N ALA A 103 -10.37 -20.55 29.96
CA ALA A 103 -9.54 -21.34 29.05
C ALA A 103 -8.65 -22.33 29.81
N ASP A 104 -8.68 -23.60 29.39
CA ASP A 104 -7.74 -24.63 29.84
C ASP A 104 -6.61 -24.78 28.82
N ILE A 105 -5.38 -24.59 29.30
CA ILE A 105 -4.20 -24.52 28.44
C ILE A 105 -3.15 -25.52 28.93
N ALA A 106 -2.69 -26.39 28.04
CA ALA A 106 -1.59 -27.30 28.27
C ALA A 106 -0.25 -26.60 27.97
N ILE A 107 0.75 -26.83 28.83
CA ILE A 107 2.03 -26.12 28.84
C ILE A 107 3.17 -27.06 28.43
N PHE A 108 3.94 -26.68 27.42
CA PHE A 108 5.07 -27.44 26.91
C PHE A 108 6.39 -26.70 27.20
N THR A 109 7.12 -27.20 28.20
CA THR A 109 8.46 -26.74 28.55
C THR A 109 9.53 -27.60 27.87
N GLN A 110 10.80 -27.18 27.92
CA GLN A 110 11.92 -28.03 27.48
C GLN A 110 11.92 -29.38 28.20
N GLU A 111 11.69 -29.41 29.50
CA GLU A 111 11.64 -30.64 30.31
C GLU A 111 10.54 -31.61 29.84
N VAL A 112 9.36 -31.10 29.47
CA VAL A 112 8.27 -31.91 28.91
C VAL A 112 8.69 -32.52 27.58
N MET A 113 9.28 -31.71 26.69
CA MET A 113 9.75 -32.18 25.39
C MET A 113 10.86 -33.24 25.52
N GLU A 114 11.77 -33.05 26.47
CA GLU A 114 12.85 -33.99 26.80
C GLU A 114 12.30 -35.30 27.37
N THR A 115 11.29 -35.22 28.25
CA THR A 115 10.62 -36.40 28.81
C THR A 115 9.95 -37.24 27.72
N ILE A 116 9.24 -36.60 26.78
CA ILE A 116 8.62 -37.31 25.64
C ILE A 116 9.73 -37.95 24.78
N ARG A 117 10.83 -37.24 24.53
CA ARG A 117 11.97 -37.75 23.77
C ARG A 117 12.61 -38.98 24.41
N GLU A 118 12.77 -39.00 25.73
CA GLU A 118 13.39 -40.11 26.47
C GLU A 118 12.47 -41.32 26.63
N GLN A 119 11.19 -41.08 26.93
CA GLN A 119 10.24 -42.15 27.23
C GLN A 119 9.57 -42.74 25.99
N GLN A 120 9.29 -41.89 24.98
CA GLN A 120 8.60 -42.27 23.75
C GLN A 120 9.21 -41.56 22.52
N PRO A 121 10.39 -42.00 22.04
CA PRO A 121 11.11 -41.35 20.94
C PRO A 121 10.29 -41.25 19.64
N ASP A 122 9.50 -42.27 19.32
CA ASP A 122 8.67 -42.28 18.11
C ASP A 122 7.56 -41.22 18.19
N LEU A 123 6.91 -41.11 19.37
CA LEU A 123 5.91 -40.06 19.64
C LEU A 123 6.51 -38.66 19.53
N TYR A 124 7.74 -38.46 20.01
CA TYR A 124 8.46 -37.20 19.91
C TYR A 124 8.70 -36.80 18.45
N ILE A 125 9.14 -37.72 17.60
CA ILE A 125 9.39 -37.47 16.17
C ILE A 125 8.07 -37.12 15.47
N ASP A 126 7.01 -37.89 15.70
CA ASP A 126 5.71 -37.64 15.10
C ASP A 126 5.13 -36.29 15.54
N PHE A 127 5.31 -35.93 16.81
CA PHE A 127 4.89 -34.64 17.34
C PHE A 127 5.66 -33.47 16.72
N LEU A 128 6.99 -33.59 16.58
CA LEU A 128 7.80 -32.56 15.90
C LEU A 128 7.39 -32.41 14.44
N LEU A 129 7.22 -33.51 13.71
CA LEU A 129 6.76 -33.48 12.31
C LEU A 129 5.37 -32.82 12.19
N TYR A 130 4.47 -33.10 13.13
CA TYR A 130 3.16 -32.46 13.21
C TYR A 130 3.27 -30.95 13.46
N LEU A 131 4.07 -30.52 14.45
CA LEU A 131 4.31 -29.11 14.75
C LEU A 131 4.93 -28.37 13.58
N THR A 132 5.99 -28.89 12.97
CA THR A 132 6.63 -28.30 11.79
C THR A 132 5.65 -28.14 10.64
N ARG A 133 4.81 -29.15 10.37
CA ARG A 133 3.76 -29.04 9.35
C ARG A 133 2.72 -27.97 9.67
N LYS A 134 2.31 -27.84 10.94
CA LYS A 134 1.38 -26.79 11.38
C LYS A 134 2.00 -25.41 11.23
N ILE A 135 3.26 -25.23 11.62
CA ILE A 135 4.02 -24.00 11.42
C ILE A 135 4.11 -23.66 9.93
N CYS A 136 4.54 -24.61 9.08
CA CYS A 136 4.61 -24.42 7.64
C CYS A 136 3.24 -24.16 7.01
N THR A 137 2.15 -24.70 7.57
CA THR A 137 0.78 -24.45 7.09
C THR A 137 0.27 -23.08 7.52
N LYS A 138 0.53 -22.65 8.77
CA LYS A 138 0.26 -21.28 9.23
C LYS A 138 1.07 -20.28 8.42
N PHE A 139 2.35 -20.55 8.18
CA PHE A 139 3.20 -19.72 7.32
C PHE A 139 2.66 -19.69 5.89
N ARG A 140 2.28 -20.82 5.29
CA ARG A 140 1.63 -20.82 3.96
C ARG A 140 0.28 -20.12 3.93
N ARG A 141 -0.51 -20.13 5.02
CA ARG A 141 -1.77 -19.37 5.12
C ARG A 141 -1.53 -17.86 5.23
N LEU A 142 -0.53 -17.46 6.03
CA LEU A 142 -0.09 -16.07 6.20
C LEU A 142 0.58 -15.52 4.93
N SER A 143 1.38 -16.34 4.26
CA SER A 143 2.11 -16.01 3.03
C SER A 143 1.32 -16.29 1.76
N GLY A 144 0.19 -17.02 1.82
CA GLY A 144 -0.45 -17.58 0.63
C GLY A 144 -1.96 -17.38 0.46
N GLU A 145 -2.79 -17.09 1.48
CA GLU A 145 -4.25 -17.13 1.25
C GLU A 145 -5.15 -16.11 1.97
N SER A 146 -4.68 -15.22 2.84
CA SER A 146 -5.62 -14.32 3.57
C SER A 146 -5.39 -12.83 3.40
N SER A 147 -4.14 -12.37 3.29
CA SER A 147 -3.85 -10.93 3.15
C SER A 147 -4.30 -10.34 1.80
N PRO A 148 -4.04 -10.99 0.64
CA PRO A 148 -4.46 -10.46 -0.65
C PRO A 148 -5.98 -10.36 -0.74
N ILE A 149 -6.73 -11.42 -0.38
CA ILE A 149 -8.19 -11.47 -0.60
C ILE A 149 -8.96 -10.61 0.41
N ALA A 150 -8.55 -10.56 1.68
CA ALA A 150 -9.20 -9.70 2.67
C ALA A 150 -8.91 -8.22 2.38
N ALA A 151 -7.66 -7.85 2.11
CA ALA A 151 -7.33 -6.49 1.71
C ALA A 151 -7.86 -6.14 0.31
N TYR A 152 -8.05 -7.13 -0.58
CA TYR A 152 -8.65 -6.95 -1.90
C TYR A 152 -10.16 -6.70 -1.75
N ALA A 153 -10.84 -7.48 -0.92
CA ALA A 153 -12.26 -7.29 -0.62
C ALA A 153 -12.53 -6.01 0.17
N ASP A 154 -11.65 -5.65 1.10
CA ASP A 154 -11.70 -4.37 1.82
C ASP A 154 -11.36 -3.18 0.90
N SER A 155 -10.52 -3.37 -0.12
CA SER A 155 -10.24 -2.34 -1.14
C SER A 155 -11.30 -2.23 -2.24
N ILE A 156 -12.18 -3.23 -2.44
CA ILE A 156 -13.41 -3.11 -3.26
C ILE A 156 -14.53 -2.41 -2.49
N ALA A 157 -14.47 -2.40 -1.16
CA ALA A 157 -15.49 -1.79 -0.30
C ALA A 157 -15.45 -0.25 -0.35
N ASP A 158 -15.63 0.31 -1.55
CA ASP A 158 -16.13 1.66 -1.73
C ASP A 158 -17.49 1.76 -1.02
N ARG A 159 -17.84 2.95 -0.50
CA ARG A 159 -18.95 3.24 0.43
C ARG A 159 -20.37 2.78 0.02
N ARG A 160 -20.57 1.99 -1.05
CA ARG A 160 -21.85 1.47 -1.50
C ARG A 160 -21.91 -0.02 -1.89
N SER A 161 -20.86 -0.83 -1.77
CA SER A 161 -20.97 -2.25 -2.18
C SER A 161 -20.13 -3.23 -1.37
N CYS A 162 -20.85 -4.20 -0.77
CA CYS A 162 -20.38 -5.46 -0.15
C CYS A 162 -19.30 -5.36 0.93
N LYS A 163 -19.72 -5.53 2.20
CA LYS A 163 -18.84 -6.08 3.24
C LYS A 163 -18.36 -7.45 2.77
N TYR A 164 -17.07 -7.73 2.92
CA TYR A 164 -16.54 -9.08 2.72
C TYR A 164 -17.23 -10.05 3.68
N THR A 165 -17.99 -11.00 3.14
CA THR A 165 -18.68 -12.06 3.91
C THR A 165 -18.01 -13.42 3.74
N GLY A 166 -16.83 -13.47 3.11
CA GLY A 166 -16.10 -14.70 2.75
C GLY A 166 -15.84 -14.83 1.25
N ALA A 167 -15.06 -15.84 0.87
CA ALA A 167 -14.79 -16.19 -0.52
C ALA A 167 -16.09 -16.60 -1.23
N LYS A 168 -16.46 -15.90 -2.30
CA LYS A 168 -17.61 -16.26 -3.13
C LYS A 168 -17.14 -17.18 -4.26
N PRO A 169 -17.79 -18.33 -4.50
CA PRO A 169 -17.47 -19.18 -5.64
C PRO A 169 -17.72 -18.41 -6.96
N LEU A 170 -16.89 -18.66 -7.96
CA LEU A 170 -17.05 -18.07 -9.28
C LEU A 170 -18.40 -18.48 -9.88
N PRO A 171 -19.14 -17.56 -10.53
CA PRO A 171 -20.41 -17.89 -11.16
C PRO A 171 -20.23 -19.03 -12.20
N PRO A 172 -21.03 -20.11 -12.16
CA PRO A 172 -20.93 -21.19 -13.13
C PRO A 172 -21.16 -20.76 -14.59
N SER A 173 -21.93 -19.69 -14.80
CA SER A 173 -22.12 -19.04 -16.10
C SER A 173 -20.83 -18.42 -16.63
N LEU A 174 -20.04 -17.81 -15.75
CA LEU A 174 -18.76 -17.19 -16.09
C LEU A 174 -17.73 -18.25 -16.48
N LEU A 175 -17.58 -19.30 -15.68
CA LEU A 175 -16.60 -20.38 -15.93
C LEU A 175 -16.76 -21.06 -17.29
N ARG A 176 -17.99 -21.11 -17.82
CA ARG A 176 -18.31 -21.70 -19.13
C ARG A 176 -18.25 -20.70 -20.29
N SER A 177 -17.99 -19.43 -20.01
CA SER A 177 -17.95 -18.39 -21.05
C SER A 177 -16.62 -18.40 -21.81
N GLU A 178 -16.67 -18.08 -23.10
CA GLU A 178 -15.46 -17.86 -23.91
C GLU A 178 -14.60 -16.72 -23.36
N LEU A 179 -15.23 -15.69 -22.79
CA LEU A 179 -14.55 -14.59 -22.13
C LEU A 179 -13.66 -15.09 -20.97
N TRP A 180 -14.19 -15.98 -20.12
CA TRP A 180 -13.39 -16.58 -19.05
C TRP A 180 -12.21 -17.38 -19.59
N GLN A 181 -12.41 -18.23 -20.59
CA GLN A 181 -11.33 -19.04 -21.16
C GLN A 181 -10.21 -18.15 -21.74
N ASN A 182 -10.58 -17.12 -22.50
CA ASN A 182 -9.62 -16.19 -23.11
C ASN A 182 -8.84 -15.36 -22.09
N VAL A 183 -9.51 -14.88 -21.03
CA VAL A 183 -8.83 -14.11 -19.97
C VAL A 183 -7.99 -15.04 -19.10
N HIS A 184 -8.50 -16.23 -18.77
CA HIS A 184 -7.78 -17.22 -17.96
C HIS A 184 -6.48 -17.66 -18.62
N GLU A 185 -6.49 -17.98 -19.92
CA GLU A 185 -5.25 -18.34 -20.64
C GLU A 185 -4.21 -17.20 -20.62
N GLN A 186 -4.64 -15.95 -20.77
CA GLN A 186 -3.75 -14.79 -20.68
C GLN A 186 -3.17 -14.63 -19.27
N VAL A 187 -4.00 -14.80 -18.23
CA VAL A 187 -3.58 -14.68 -16.84
C VAL A 187 -2.62 -15.80 -16.45
N GLU A 188 -2.89 -17.05 -16.84
CA GLU A 188 -1.97 -18.17 -16.59
C GLU A 188 -0.60 -17.95 -17.24
N ARG A 189 -0.58 -17.40 -18.47
CA ARG A 189 0.68 -17.02 -19.13
C ARG A 189 1.43 -15.96 -18.34
N ILE A 190 0.73 -14.93 -17.86
CA ILE A 190 1.31 -13.88 -17.01
C ILE A 190 1.86 -14.50 -15.72
N SER A 191 1.07 -15.32 -15.00
CA SER A 191 1.52 -16.00 -13.77
C SER A 191 2.80 -16.81 -13.99
N MET A 192 2.86 -17.55 -15.10
CA MET A 192 4.05 -18.30 -15.50
C MET A 192 5.26 -17.40 -15.77
N GLU A 193 5.08 -16.29 -16.48
CA GLU A 193 6.16 -15.32 -16.74
C GLU A 193 6.71 -14.71 -15.44
N PHE A 194 5.83 -14.31 -14.51
CA PHE A 194 6.25 -13.79 -13.22
C PHE A 194 6.92 -14.85 -12.33
N PHE A 195 6.45 -16.09 -12.38
CA PHE A 195 7.10 -17.21 -11.68
C PHE A 195 8.50 -17.46 -12.23
N ASN A 196 8.66 -17.53 -13.55
CA ASN A 196 9.97 -17.70 -14.19
C ASN A 196 10.90 -16.53 -13.89
N MET A 197 10.40 -15.29 -13.96
CA MET A 197 11.14 -14.08 -13.56
C MET A 197 11.68 -14.22 -12.13
N SER A 198 10.88 -14.79 -11.21
CA SER A 198 11.30 -14.96 -9.82
C SER A 198 12.38 -16.01 -9.61
N LEU A 199 12.44 -17.03 -10.47
CA LEU A 199 13.51 -18.04 -10.49
C LEU A 199 14.79 -17.45 -11.09
N LEU A 200 14.69 -16.79 -12.24
CA LEU A 200 15.84 -16.18 -12.95
C LEU A 200 16.62 -15.21 -12.05
N ILE A 201 15.91 -14.37 -11.28
CA ILE A 201 16.53 -13.41 -10.35
C ILE A 201 17.29 -14.09 -9.19
N GLN A 202 16.93 -15.32 -8.84
CA GLN A 202 17.61 -16.09 -7.80
C GLN A 202 18.91 -16.73 -8.30
N GLU A 203 19.02 -17.00 -9.59
CA GLU A 203 20.19 -17.69 -10.20
C GLU A 203 21.39 -16.75 -10.47
N VAL A 204 21.25 -15.43 -10.24
CA VAL A 204 22.31 -14.45 -10.52
C VAL A 204 23.50 -14.64 -9.58
N ALA A 205 24.65 -15.05 -10.15
CA ALA A 205 25.91 -15.30 -9.45
C ALA A 205 27.01 -14.23 -9.69
N THR A 206 26.89 -13.40 -10.75
CA THR A 206 27.91 -12.39 -11.14
C THR A 206 27.32 -11.07 -11.63
N ASP A 207 28.07 -9.97 -11.49
CA ASP A 207 27.62 -8.59 -11.82
C ASP A 207 27.24 -8.39 -13.31
N ASN A 208 27.91 -9.08 -14.25
CA ASN A 208 27.60 -8.94 -15.68
C ASN A 208 26.35 -9.72 -16.12
N GLU A 209 26.03 -10.82 -15.44
CA GLU A 209 24.80 -11.58 -15.67
C GLU A 209 23.59 -10.85 -15.08
N GLU A 210 23.78 -10.04 -14.04
CA GLU A 210 22.73 -9.28 -13.39
C GLU A 210 22.02 -8.31 -14.34
N GLU A 211 22.76 -7.56 -15.16
CA GLU A 211 22.14 -6.56 -16.05
C GLU A 211 21.28 -7.21 -17.13
N LYS A 212 21.75 -8.33 -17.71
CA LYS A 212 20.98 -9.08 -18.70
C LYS A 212 19.68 -9.63 -18.09
N ILE A 213 19.79 -10.26 -16.93
CA ILE A 213 18.62 -10.81 -16.21
C ILE A 213 17.65 -9.70 -15.83
N ARG A 214 18.16 -8.54 -15.39
CA ARG A 214 17.36 -7.35 -15.07
C ARG A 214 16.56 -6.87 -16.28
N MET A 215 17.18 -6.78 -17.46
CA MET A 215 16.47 -6.42 -18.70
C MET A 215 15.39 -7.42 -19.05
N GLU A 216 15.67 -8.73 -19.03
CA GLU A 216 14.67 -9.78 -19.32
C GLU A 216 13.47 -9.71 -18.35
N CYS A 217 13.73 -9.48 -17.07
CA CYS A 217 12.69 -9.34 -16.06
C CYS A 217 11.89 -8.03 -16.24
N GLN A 218 12.54 -6.95 -16.66
CA GLN A 218 11.86 -5.70 -16.99
C GLN A 218 10.91 -5.88 -18.18
N GLU A 219 11.32 -6.62 -19.22
CA GLU A 219 10.44 -6.92 -20.36
C GLU A 219 9.18 -7.69 -19.96
N VAL A 220 9.26 -8.61 -18.99
CA VAL A 220 8.08 -9.30 -18.43
C VAL A 220 7.11 -8.29 -17.82
N LEU A 221 7.63 -7.35 -17.00
CA LEU A 221 6.80 -6.32 -16.36
C LEU A 221 6.18 -5.35 -17.37
N GLU A 222 6.92 -4.97 -18.43
CA GLU A 222 6.41 -4.11 -19.49
C GLU A 222 5.32 -4.80 -20.30
N ARG A 223 5.52 -6.07 -20.73
CA ARG A 223 4.48 -6.85 -21.40
C ARG A 223 3.22 -6.98 -20.56
N PHE A 224 3.38 -7.18 -19.25
CA PHE A 224 2.26 -7.20 -18.32
C PHE A 224 1.48 -5.87 -18.35
N ALA A 225 2.14 -4.73 -18.20
CA ALA A 225 1.47 -3.44 -18.27
C ALA A 225 0.82 -3.16 -19.64
N GLU A 226 1.50 -3.49 -20.75
CA GLU A 226 0.96 -3.34 -22.11
C GLU A 226 -0.29 -4.19 -22.35
N SER A 227 -0.44 -5.31 -21.65
CA SER A 227 -1.63 -6.16 -21.72
C SER A 227 -2.85 -5.57 -21.00
N MET A 228 -2.64 -4.68 -20.00
CA MET A 228 -3.71 -4.18 -19.13
C MET A 228 -4.83 -3.45 -19.88
N PRO A 229 -4.57 -2.52 -20.82
CA PRO A 229 -5.63 -1.82 -21.53
C PRO A 229 -6.45 -2.73 -22.43
N LEU A 230 -5.83 -3.79 -22.98
CA LEU A 230 -6.52 -4.80 -23.78
C LEU A 230 -7.44 -5.65 -22.89
N LEU A 231 -6.96 -6.08 -21.74
CA LEU A 231 -7.76 -6.81 -20.74
C LEU A 231 -8.93 -5.96 -20.25
N GLU A 232 -8.74 -4.68 -19.94
CA GLU A 232 -9.83 -3.77 -19.53
C GLU A 232 -10.92 -3.72 -20.60
N ARG A 233 -10.57 -3.58 -21.89
CA ARG A 233 -11.54 -3.58 -22.99
C ARG A 233 -12.29 -4.90 -23.14
N GLN A 234 -11.65 -6.03 -22.85
CA GLN A 234 -12.28 -7.36 -22.92
C GLN A 234 -13.28 -7.57 -21.79
N VAL A 235 -12.95 -7.13 -20.56
CA VAL A 235 -13.78 -7.37 -19.38
C VAL A 235 -14.84 -6.30 -19.16
N ALA A 236 -14.64 -5.08 -19.68
CA ALA A 236 -15.57 -3.97 -19.51
C ALA A 236 -16.96 -4.28 -20.10
N GLY A 237 -18.00 -4.00 -19.32
CA GLY A 237 -19.40 -4.27 -19.68
C GLY A 237 -19.83 -5.73 -19.47
N SER A 238 -18.96 -6.61 -18.96
CA SER A 238 -19.28 -8.02 -18.70
C SER A 238 -20.16 -8.23 -17.47
N GLY A 239 -20.18 -7.27 -16.54
CA GLY A 239 -20.80 -7.43 -15.21
C GLY A 239 -19.97 -8.30 -14.24
N TYR A 240 -18.79 -8.75 -14.66
CA TYR A 240 -17.84 -9.54 -13.87
C TYR A 240 -16.45 -8.87 -13.78
N GLU A 241 -16.36 -7.56 -14.04
CA GLU A 241 -15.12 -6.78 -14.07
C GLU A 241 -14.31 -6.95 -12.78
N ASP A 242 -14.98 -6.79 -11.63
CA ASP A 242 -14.34 -6.93 -10.32
C ASP A 242 -13.82 -8.36 -10.10
N ILE A 243 -14.51 -9.38 -10.62
CA ILE A 243 -14.06 -10.76 -10.49
C ILE A 243 -12.78 -10.98 -11.30
N PHE A 244 -12.75 -10.52 -12.55
CA PHE A 244 -11.57 -10.65 -13.41
C PHE A 244 -10.37 -9.89 -12.86
N TRP A 245 -10.57 -8.65 -12.45
CA TRP A 245 -9.48 -7.85 -11.86
C TRP A 245 -9.00 -8.42 -10.53
N GLY A 246 -9.87 -9.10 -9.78
CA GLY A 246 -9.47 -9.80 -8.56
C GLY A 246 -8.66 -11.04 -8.81
N TYR A 247 -9.01 -11.79 -9.85
CA TYR A 247 -8.21 -12.91 -10.31
C TYR A 247 -6.83 -12.44 -10.79
N ILE A 248 -6.77 -11.46 -11.71
CA ILE A 248 -5.50 -10.88 -12.21
C ILE A 248 -4.64 -10.38 -11.05
N PHE A 249 -5.22 -9.57 -10.15
CA PHE A 249 -4.50 -9.00 -9.03
C PHE A 249 -3.95 -10.08 -8.09
N LYS A 250 -4.73 -11.12 -7.78
CA LYS A 250 -4.30 -12.24 -6.94
C LYS A 250 -3.03 -12.89 -7.47
N GLU A 251 -2.96 -13.10 -8.78
CA GLU A 251 -1.84 -13.77 -9.42
C GLU A 251 -0.54 -12.94 -9.37
N VAL A 252 -0.65 -11.62 -9.54
CA VAL A 252 0.53 -10.73 -9.51
C VAL A 252 0.87 -10.19 -8.12
N TYR A 253 -0.02 -10.36 -7.14
CA TYR A 253 0.12 -9.85 -5.78
C TYR A 253 1.46 -10.18 -5.11
N PRO A 254 1.97 -11.44 -5.14
CA PRO A 254 3.20 -11.80 -4.44
C PRO A 254 4.44 -11.04 -4.91
N TYR A 255 4.39 -10.47 -6.12
CA TYR A 255 5.47 -9.73 -6.74
C TYR A 255 5.33 -8.23 -6.47
N PHE A 256 4.13 -7.68 -6.72
CA PHE A 256 3.88 -6.25 -6.53
C PHE A 256 3.89 -5.83 -5.06
N MET A 257 3.46 -6.67 -4.12
CA MET A 257 3.52 -6.31 -2.69
C MET A 257 4.94 -6.27 -2.11
N ARG A 258 5.93 -6.71 -2.88
CA ARG A 258 7.35 -6.52 -2.53
C ARG A 258 7.87 -5.15 -2.96
N SER A 259 7.16 -4.42 -3.83
CA SER A 259 7.49 -3.03 -4.18
C SER A 259 6.97 -2.09 -3.10
N ARG A 260 7.82 -1.17 -2.64
CA ARG A 260 7.43 -0.14 -1.68
C ARG A 260 6.36 0.80 -2.23
N HIS A 261 6.43 1.10 -3.53
CA HIS A 261 5.45 1.88 -4.27
C HIS A 261 4.09 1.17 -4.32
N ALA A 262 4.04 -0.08 -4.80
CA ALA A 262 2.78 -0.78 -4.96
C ALA A 262 2.14 -1.15 -3.62
N GLU A 263 2.93 -1.62 -2.64
CA GLU A 263 2.46 -1.93 -1.28
C GLU A 263 1.82 -0.71 -0.61
N ARG A 264 2.49 0.45 -0.64
CA ARG A 264 1.97 1.65 0.01
C ARG A 264 0.73 2.20 -0.70
N SER A 265 0.70 2.16 -2.03
CA SER A 265 -0.46 2.57 -2.83
C SER A 265 -1.69 1.70 -2.50
N TYR A 266 -1.45 0.40 -2.32
CA TYR A 266 -2.46 -0.58 -1.98
C TYR A 266 -3.02 -0.38 -0.57
N HIS A 267 -2.15 -0.38 0.45
CA HIS A 267 -2.55 -0.31 1.87
C HIS A 267 -3.02 1.08 2.30
N LYS A 268 -2.59 2.15 1.63
CA LYS A 268 -3.01 3.54 1.90
C LYS A 268 -2.90 3.86 3.40
N PRO A 269 -1.70 3.86 3.99
CA PRO A 269 -1.52 4.00 5.44
C PRO A 269 -2.10 5.31 6.02
N LYS A 270 -2.27 6.34 5.17
CA LYS A 270 -2.91 7.62 5.52
C LYS A 270 -4.37 7.73 5.06
N GLY A 271 -4.95 6.64 4.56
CA GLY A 271 -6.33 6.56 4.04
C GLY A 271 -6.47 6.90 2.55
N TYR A 272 -5.39 7.24 1.86
CA TYR A 272 -5.35 7.47 0.40
C TYR A 272 -3.98 7.07 -0.17
N ALA A 273 -3.90 6.82 -1.49
CA ALA A 273 -2.72 6.25 -2.14
C ALA A 273 -1.59 7.27 -2.36
N GLY A 274 -1.92 8.49 -2.75
CA GLY A 274 -0.96 9.56 -3.03
C GLY A 274 -0.48 10.34 -1.81
N ASP A 275 -0.29 9.68 -0.66
CA ASP A 275 0.16 10.35 0.56
C ASP A 275 1.58 10.92 0.44
N PHE A 276 1.97 11.83 1.35
CA PHE A 276 3.22 12.57 1.20
C PHE A 276 4.48 11.69 1.12
N LEU A 277 4.50 10.52 1.79
CA LEU A 277 5.63 9.59 1.70
C LEU A 277 5.63 8.80 0.39
N MET A 278 4.46 8.52 -0.19
CA MET A 278 4.38 7.99 -1.56
C MET A 278 4.96 9.00 -2.55
N ILE A 279 4.54 10.27 -2.44
CA ILE A 279 5.04 11.35 -3.29
C ILE A 279 6.54 11.54 -3.13
N GLU A 280 7.06 11.51 -1.89
CA GLU A 280 8.50 11.55 -1.66
C GLU A 280 9.24 10.37 -2.28
N HIS A 281 8.71 9.15 -2.16
CA HIS A 281 9.29 7.96 -2.79
C HIS A 281 9.39 8.13 -4.32
N ILE A 282 8.32 8.64 -4.95
CA ILE A 282 8.28 8.92 -6.40
C ILE A 282 9.29 10.02 -6.79
N TYR A 283 9.43 11.06 -5.96
CA TYR A 283 10.38 12.15 -6.18
C TYR A 283 11.84 11.74 -6.01
N GLU A 284 12.15 10.90 -5.02
CA GLU A 284 13.50 10.36 -4.83
C GLU A 284 13.90 9.44 -5.99
N ASN A 285 12.93 8.70 -6.55
CA ASN A 285 13.15 7.79 -7.67
C ASN A 285 14.23 6.72 -7.39
N ILE A 286 14.29 6.27 -6.13
CA ILE A 286 15.20 5.21 -5.68
C ILE A 286 14.34 4.01 -5.31
N PRO A 287 14.51 2.85 -5.97
CA PRO A 287 13.81 1.63 -5.61
C PRO A 287 14.11 1.20 -4.17
N LYS A 288 13.08 0.84 -3.40
CA LYS A 288 13.17 0.44 -1.99
C LYS A 288 12.35 -0.82 -1.68
N GLY A 289 12.14 -1.67 -2.68
CA GLY A 289 11.37 -2.89 -2.53
C GLY A 289 12.12 -3.99 -1.76
N ASP A 290 11.39 -4.99 -1.28
CA ASP A 290 11.91 -6.10 -0.48
C ASP A 290 12.55 -7.19 -1.35
N GLY A 291 13.88 -7.31 -1.25
CA GLY A 291 14.72 -8.21 -2.03
C GLY A 291 14.79 -7.84 -3.51
N ARG A 292 15.54 -8.63 -4.29
CA ARG A 292 15.82 -8.33 -5.71
C ARG A 292 14.57 -8.14 -6.58
N ILE A 293 13.56 -8.99 -6.39
CA ILE A 293 12.26 -8.86 -7.10
C ILE A 293 11.55 -7.58 -6.66
N GLY A 294 11.54 -7.29 -5.35
CA GLY A 294 10.91 -6.09 -4.83
C GLY A 294 11.53 -4.83 -5.41
N GLU A 295 12.86 -4.72 -5.41
CA GLU A 295 13.58 -3.59 -6.02
C GLU A 295 13.27 -3.44 -7.51
N LEU A 296 13.25 -4.54 -8.28
CA LEU A 296 12.93 -4.50 -9.70
C LEU A 296 11.49 -4.00 -9.94
N VAL A 297 10.51 -4.57 -9.24
CA VAL A 297 9.10 -4.20 -9.40
C VAL A 297 8.87 -2.76 -8.91
N ASP A 298 9.61 -2.32 -7.89
CA ASP A 298 9.56 -0.95 -7.39
C ASP A 298 10.14 0.03 -8.41
N ALA A 299 11.28 -0.30 -9.02
CA ALA A 299 11.86 0.47 -10.10
C ALA A 299 10.90 0.58 -11.30
N PHE A 300 10.22 -0.51 -11.65
CA PHE A 300 9.19 -0.52 -12.67
C PHE A 300 8.03 0.44 -12.33
N CYS A 301 7.49 0.37 -11.10
CA CYS A 301 6.43 1.26 -10.64
C CYS A 301 6.85 2.75 -10.66
N LEU A 302 8.09 3.04 -10.23
CA LEU A 302 8.66 4.39 -10.24
C LEU A 302 8.89 4.94 -11.66
N ASN A 303 9.02 4.08 -12.66
CA ASN A 303 9.24 4.47 -14.06
C ASN A 303 7.98 4.42 -14.93
N ARG A 304 6.81 4.08 -14.36
CA ARG A 304 5.54 4.21 -15.07
C ARG A 304 5.23 5.65 -15.47
N PRO A 305 4.48 5.89 -16.56
CA PRO A 305 4.10 7.22 -17.02
C PRO A 305 3.54 8.12 -15.92
N SER A 306 2.68 7.61 -15.04
CA SER A 306 2.11 8.40 -13.94
C SER A 306 3.15 8.84 -12.90
N SER A 307 4.11 7.99 -12.56
CA SER A 307 5.21 8.34 -11.64
C SER A 307 6.15 9.37 -12.26
N LYS A 308 6.44 9.24 -13.55
CA LYS A 308 7.19 10.25 -14.33
C LYS A 308 6.44 11.58 -14.36
N ALA A 309 5.13 11.56 -14.60
CA ALA A 309 4.29 12.75 -14.58
C ALA A 309 4.30 13.46 -13.22
N ILE A 310 4.23 12.70 -12.11
CA ILE A 310 4.37 13.27 -10.76
C ILE A 310 5.72 13.97 -10.61
N ARG A 311 6.84 13.37 -11.05
CA ARG A 311 8.14 14.06 -11.04
C ARG A 311 8.18 15.29 -11.95
N GLY A 312 7.61 15.22 -13.14
CA GLY A 312 7.51 16.34 -14.09
C GLY A 312 6.74 17.53 -13.51
N ARG A 313 5.66 17.24 -12.77
CA ARG A 313 4.82 18.25 -12.11
C ARG A 313 5.59 19.11 -11.12
N ARG A 314 6.56 18.52 -10.39
CA ARG A 314 7.40 19.22 -9.39
C ARG A 314 8.20 20.34 -10.07
N ARG A 315 8.84 20.03 -11.21
CA ARG A 315 9.58 21.00 -12.00
C ARG A 315 8.66 22.08 -12.58
N LEU A 316 7.54 21.67 -13.19
CA LEU A 316 6.58 22.60 -13.78
C LEU A 316 6.08 23.63 -12.77
N LEU A 317 5.67 23.18 -11.57
CA LEU A 317 5.15 24.05 -10.53
C LEU A 317 6.24 25.00 -10.01
N ALA A 318 7.45 24.52 -9.76
CA ALA A 318 8.57 25.36 -9.34
C ALA A 318 8.85 26.49 -10.36
N ASP A 319 8.83 26.16 -11.65
CA ASP A 319 9.05 27.13 -12.72
C ASP A 319 7.87 28.10 -12.89
N GLN A 320 6.62 27.66 -12.68
CA GLN A 320 5.47 28.57 -12.64
C GLN A 320 5.53 29.52 -11.45
N LEU A 321 5.94 29.05 -10.27
CA LEU A 321 6.15 29.92 -9.12
C LEU A 321 7.17 31.00 -9.48
N ALA A 322 8.35 30.63 -9.97
CA ALA A 322 9.38 31.59 -10.38
C ALA A 322 8.87 32.62 -11.41
N ARG A 323 8.13 32.16 -12.42
CA ARG A 323 7.55 33.01 -13.48
C ARG A 323 6.55 34.02 -12.93
N LEU A 324 5.69 33.60 -12.00
CA LEU A 324 4.63 34.45 -11.44
C LEU A 324 5.18 35.41 -10.38
N THR A 325 6.20 35.01 -9.62
CA THR A 325 6.75 35.84 -8.54
C THR A 325 7.77 36.87 -9.02
N ALA A 326 8.52 36.60 -10.10
CA ALA A 326 9.60 37.50 -10.55
C ALA A 326 9.11 38.92 -10.91
N PRO A 327 8.02 39.12 -11.66
CA PRO A 327 7.51 40.47 -11.93
C PRO A 327 7.04 41.22 -10.68
N LEU A 328 6.48 40.50 -9.70
CA LEU A 328 6.03 41.08 -8.43
C LEU A 328 7.22 41.51 -7.56
N ALA A 329 8.31 40.73 -7.59
CA ALA A 329 9.54 41.02 -6.86
C ALA A 329 10.23 42.29 -7.40
N GLN A 330 10.22 42.50 -8.72
CA GLN A 330 10.76 43.72 -9.35
C GLN A 330 10.04 45.00 -8.89
N GLN A 331 8.78 44.88 -8.44
CA GLN A 331 8.01 45.99 -7.89
C GLN A 331 8.29 46.22 -6.39
N GLY A 332 9.13 45.38 -5.77
CA GLY A 332 9.43 45.44 -4.33
C GLY A 332 8.28 44.99 -3.43
N ASN A 333 7.26 44.33 -3.99
CA ASN A 333 6.10 43.89 -3.24
C ASN A 333 6.39 42.64 -2.42
N GLN A 334 5.77 42.54 -1.24
CA GLN A 334 5.69 41.26 -0.53
C GLN A 334 4.73 40.32 -1.26
N ILE A 335 5.18 39.08 -1.48
CA ILE A 335 4.50 38.09 -2.31
C ILE A 335 3.99 36.96 -1.43
N SER A 336 2.67 36.75 -1.44
CA SER A 336 1.98 35.76 -0.64
C SER A 336 1.56 34.55 -1.48
N ILE A 337 2.04 33.37 -1.11
CA ILE A 337 1.81 32.10 -1.79
C ILE A 337 1.07 31.16 -0.83
N MET A 338 0.03 30.48 -1.29
CA MET A 338 -0.67 29.44 -0.52
C MET A 338 -0.63 28.10 -1.26
N ASN A 339 -0.04 27.09 -0.64
CA ASN A 339 -0.04 25.71 -1.13
C ASN A 339 -1.10 24.89 -0.37
N LEU A 340 -2.07 24.32 -1.09
CA LEU A 340 -3.18 23.55 -0.54
C LEU A 340 -2.96 22.05 -0.73
N ALA A 341 -3.12 21.27 0.35
CA ALA A 341 -2.73 19.86 0.42
C ALA A 341 -1.27 19.72 -0.03
N CYS A 342 -0.41 20.42 0.71
CA CYS A 342 0.94 20.73 0.29
C CYS A 342 1.89 19.53 0.26
N GLY A 343 1.54 18.42 0.95
CA GLY A 343 2.38 17.24 1.03
C GLY A 343 3.81 17.60 1.45
N PRO A 344 4.84 17.14 0.71
CA PRO A 344 6.23 17.40 1.08
C PRO A 344 6.80 18.75 0.58
N ASN A 345 6.03 19.58 -0.14
CA ASN A 345 6.43 20.92 -0.61
C ASN A 345 7.70 20.99 -1.49
N ARG A 346 8.11 19.89 -2.13
CA ARG A 346 9.38 19.87 -2.89
C ARG A 346 9.43 20.88 -4.03
N GLU A 347 8.32 21.12 -4.70
CA GLU A 347 8.21 22.16 -5.74
C GLU A 347 8.43 23.58 -5.20
N LEU A 348 7.95 23.87 -3.99
CA LEU A 348 8.18 25.15 -3.33
C LEU A 348 9.67 25.30 -2.98
N PHE A 349 10.29 24.24 -2.47
CA PHE A 349 11.71 24.25 -2.10
C PHE A 349 12.62 24.36 -3.33
N ASP A 350 12.29 23.70 -4.43
CA ASP A 350 13.01 23.84 -5.70
C ASP A 350 12.91 25.26 -6.27
N PHE A 351 11.79 25.94 -6.09
CA PHE A 351 11.64 27.35 -6.42
C PHE A 351 12.52 28.21 -5.49
N LEU A 352 12.40 28.04 -4.17
CA LEU A 352 13.07 28.87 -3.18
C LEU A 352 14.60 28.74 -3.23
N SER A 353 15.13 27.55 -3.51
CA SER A 353 16.57 27.31 -3.62
C SER A 353 17.22 28.08 -4.79
N ARG A 354 16.43 28.49 -5.78
CA ARG A 354 16.84 29.28 -6.94
C ARG A 354 16.37 30.74 -6.88
N CYS A 355 15.69 31.14 -5.80
CA CYS A 355 15.02 32.44 -5.68
C CYS A 355 15.94 33.48 -5.02
N GLU A 356 16.30 34.53 -5.76
CA GLU A 356 17.17 35.62 -5.28
C GLU A 356 16.45 36.63 -4.37
N TYR A 357 15.12 36.60 -4.34
CA TYR A 357 14.27 37.54 -3.61
C TYR A 357 13.42 36.83 -2.54
N GLY A 358 13.94 35.74 -1.99
CA GLY A 358 13.21 34.92 -1.01
C GLY A 358 12.74 35.70 0.21
N SER A 359 13.43 36.78 0.63
CA SER A 359 12.98 37.67 1.72
C SER A 359 11.65 38.39 1.47
N LEU A 360 11.20 38.48 0.21
CA LEU A 360 9.89 39.01 -0.16
C LEU A 360 8.79 37.95 -0.12
N ILE A 361 9.13 36.66 -0.03
CA ILE A 361 8.20 35.54 -0.11
C ILE A 361 7.63 35.22 1.27
N LYS A 362 6.30 35.16 1.33
CA LYS A 362 5.52 34.56 2.41
C LYS A 362 4.74 33.36 1.89
N ALA A 363 5.05 32.16 2.36
CA ALA A 363 4.35 30.95 1.95
C ALA A 363 3.50 30.39 3.11
N LEU A 364 2.23 30.08 2.84
CA LEU A 364 1.33 29.35 3.72
C LEU A 364 1.10 27.95 3.14
N CYS A 365 1.64 26.93 3.80
CA CYS A 365 1.48 25.54 3.42
C CYS A 365 0.40 24.89 4.28
N VAL A 366 -0.65 24.38 3.65
CA VAL A 366 -1.82 23.81 4.32
C VAL A 366 -1.93 22.34 4.00
N ASP A 367 -2.01 21.49 5.03
CA ASP A 367 -2.26 20.06 4.88
C ASP A 367 -3.13 19.52 6.01
N ILE A 368 -3.80 18.39 5.77
CA ILE A 368 -4.53 17.67 6.82
C ILE A 368 -3.60 16.72 7.59
N ASP A 369 -2.49 16.29 6.99
CA ASP A 369 -1.54 15.38 7.61
C ASP A 369 -0.45 16.14 8.37
N ALA A 370 -0.53 16.08 9.71
CA ALA A 370 0.46 16.69 10.59
C ALA A 370 1.89 16.18 10.33
N GLU A 371 2.06 14.91 9.89
CA GLU A 371 3.39 14.38 9.58
C GLU A 371 3.97 14.97 8.29
N ALA A 372 3.13 15.34 7.31
CA ALA A 372 3.59 16.04 6.11
C ALA A 372 4.07 17.46 6.44
N LEU A 373 3.38 18.12 7.38
CA LEU A 373 3.79 19.43 7.88
C LEU A 373 5.08 19.33 8.70
N GLU A 374 5.20 18.35 9.59
CA GLU A 374 6.45 18.11 10.33
C GLU A 374 7.62 17.80 9.38
N TYR A 375 7.37 17.01 8.33
CA TYR A 375 8.34 16.74 7.28
C TYR A 375 8.79 18.02 6.57
N THR A 376 7.84 18.86 6.18
CA THR A 376 8.12 20.19 5.57
C THR A 376 8.97 21.03 6.52
N ASN A 377 8.61 21.12 7.80
CA ASN A 377 9.33 21.90 8.81
C ASN A 377 10.77 21.43 9.03
N LYS A 378 11.05 20.12 8.90
CA LYS A 378 12.41 19.59 9.04
C LYS A 378 13.28 19.82 7.80
N ASN A 379 12.67 19.99 6.63
CA ASN A 379 13.39 20.08 5.35
C ASN A 379 13.52 21.50 4.81
N VAL A 380 12.69 22.42 5.30
CA VAL A 380 12.65 23.81 4.82
C VAL A 380 13.95 24.57 5.09
N ASP A 381 14.55 24.39 6.26
CA ASP A 381 15.77 25.12 6.69
C ASP A 381 17.08 24.41 6.28
N ASN A 382 17.01 23.35 5.46
CA ASN A 382 18.21 22.65 4.98
C ASN A 382 19.01 23.45 3.94
N PHE A 383 18.50 24.59 3.50
CA PHE A 383 19.18 25.56 2.65
C PHE A 383 18.71 26.97 2.99
N PHE A 384 19.58 27.98 2.78
CA PHE A 384 19.19 29.37 3.02
C PHE A 384 18.26 29.87 1.91
N HIS A 385 17.05 30.30 2.26
CA HIS A 385 16.07 30.87 1.32
C HIS A 385 15.50 32.23 1.73
N GLY A 386 15.58 32.66 2.99
CA GLY A 386 15.08 33.96 3.45
C GLY A 386 13.55 34.16 3.46
N ALA A 387 12.77 33.25 2.86
CA ALA A 387 11.30 33.26 2.91
C ALA A 387 10.70 32.98 4.30
N ASP A 388 9.55 33.60 4.59
CA ASP A 388 8.71 33.30 5.77
C ASP A 388 7.71 32.19 5.41
N ILE A 389 7.90 31.00 6.00
CA ILE A 389 7.09 29.81 5.71
C ILE A 389 6.27 29.43 6.92
N LYS A 390 4.95 29.38 6.74
CA LYS A 390 3.97 29.04 7.78
C LYS A 390 3.25 27.77 7.41
N LEU A 391 3.08 26.91 8.41
CA LEU A 391 2.39 25.64 8.29
C LEU A 391 1.03 25.72 8.99
N MET A 392 -0.01 25.16 8.37
CA MET A 392 -1.34 25.13 8.95
C MET A 392 -1.97 23.75 8.74
N GLU A 393 -2.24 23.06 9.85
CA GLU A 393 -3.01 21.82 9.83
C GLU A 393 -4.50 22.15 9.61
N GLU A 394 -5.03 21.83 8.43
CA GLU A 394 -6.44 22.00 8.13
C GLU A 394 -6.90 21.08 6.99
N ASN A 395 -8.14 20.61 7.10
CA ASN A 395 -8.83 19.95 6.02
C ASN A 395 -9.29 20.98 4.98
N VAL A 396 -8.56 21.05 3.87
CA VAL A 396 -8.84 21.95 2.72
C VAL A 396 -10.28 21.82 2.22
N ILE A 397 -10.89 20.63 2.29
CA ILE A 397 -12.29 20.43 1.87
C ILE A 397 -13.25 21.09 2.85
N LYS A 398 -13.08 20.91 4.16
CA LYS A 398 -13.89 21.63 5.16
C LYS A 398 -13.73 23.15 5.00
N TRP A 399 -12.51 23.63 4.72
CA TRP A 399 -12.24 25.04 4.47
C TRP A 399 -12.90 25.55 3.19
N SER A 400 -12.83 24.80 2.09
CA SER A 400 -13.47 25.15 0.81
C SER A 400 -14.99 25.28 0.93
N LEU A 401 -15.60 24.45 1.79
CA LEU A 401 -17.03 24.46 2.09
C LEU A 401 -17.44 25.53 3.12
N GLY A 402 -16.48 26.29 3.66
CA GLY A 402 -16.73 27.31 4.69
C GLY A 402 -17.15 26.75 6.06
N ARG A 403 -16.90 25.46 6.31
CA ARG A 403 -17.22 24.80 7.60
C ARG A 403 -16.24 25.16 8.72
N VAL A 404 -15.08 25.66 8.34
CA VAL A 404 -14.04 26.21 9.22
C VAL A 404 -13.71 27.62 8.75
N LYS A 405 -13.43 28.51 9.70
CA LYS A 405 -13.13 29.92 9.42
C LYS A 405 -11.75 30.25 9.97
N HIS A 406 -10.85 30.57 9.06
CA HIS A 406 -9.52 31.08 9.35
C HIS A 406 -9.39 32.48 8.78
N ARG A 407 -8.67 33.36 9.49
CA ARG A 407 -8.27 34.66 8.94
C ARG A 407 -7.02 34.45 8.10
N ILE A 408 -7.22 34.15 6.83
CA ILE A 408 -6.15 34.01 5.84
C ILE A 408 -6.09 35.31 5.04
N GLU A 409 -4.91 35.91 4.97
CA GLU A 409 -4.67 37.12 4.17
C GLU A 409 -4.89 36.83 2.68
N GLN A 410 -5.10 37.87 1.87
CA GLN A 410 -5.19 37.67 0.43
C GLN A 410 -3.85 37.25 -0.16
N GLN A 411 -3.89 36.31 -1.10
CA GLN A 411 -2.74 35.67 -1.71
C GLN A 411 -2.50 36.20 -3.13
N ASP A 412 -1.24 36.28 -3.54
CA ASP A 412 -0.87 36.51 -4.95
C ASP A 412 -0.99 35.22 -5.76
N ILE A 413 -0.66 34.08 -5.13
CA ILE A 413 -0.69 32.77 -5.76
C ILE A 413 -1.36 31.77 -4.81
N ILE A 414 -2.30 30.99 -5.31
CA ILE A 414 -2.83 29.81 -4.63
C ILE A 414 -2.63 28.61 -5.55
N TYR A 415 -2.10 27.50 -5.06
CA TYR A 415 -1.98 26.29 -5.85
C TYR A 415 -2.25 25.00 -5.08
N SER A 416 -2.56 23.92 -5.82
CA SER A 416 -2.64 22.56 -5.31
C SER A 416 -2.23 21.58 -6.40
N ALA A 417 -1.34 20.64 -6.09
CA ALA A 417 -0.75 19.75 -7.08
C ALA A 417 -1.61 18.51 -7.40
N GLY A 418 -2.16 17.84 -6.38
CA GLY A 418 -2.84 16.54 -6.55
C GLY A 418 -4.11 16.34 -5.73
N LEU A 419 -4.58 17.36 -5.00
CA LEU A 419 -5.83 17.24 -4.24
C LEU A 419 -7.05 17.02 -5.15
N CYS A 420 -7.04 17.71 -6.28
CA CYS A 420 -8.18 17.82 -7.18
C CYS A 420 -8.47 16.52 -7.95
N ASP A 421 -7.49 15.61 -8.02
CA ASP A 421 -7.65 14.26 -8.57
C ASP A 421 -8.68 13.43 -7.79
N TYR A 422 -9.04 13.83 -6.57
CA TYR A 422 -9.99 13.13 -5.70
C TYR A 422 -11.32 13.86 -5.55
N LEU A 423 -11.48 15.04 -6.15
CA LEU A 423 -12.66 15.88 -5.95
C LEU A 423 -13.67 15.69 -7.07
N ASP A 424 -14.92 15.45 -6.71
CA ASP A 424 -16.03 15.56 -7.66
C ASP A 424 -16.16 17.01 -8.18
N ASP A 425 -16.80 17.19 -9.32
CA ASP A 425 -16.92 18.51 -9.97
C ASP A 425 -17.53 19.57 -9.06
N ARG A 426 -18.45 19.18 -8.16
CA ARG A 426 -19.10 20.09 -7.23
C ARG A 426 -18.11 20.59 -6.18
N LEU A 427 -17.33 19.71 -5.55
CA LEU A 427 -16.31 20.05 -4.57
C LEU A 427 -15.17 20.84 -5.23
N PHE A 428 -14.77 20.46 -6.44
CA PHE A 428 -13.77 21.19 -7.22
C PHE A 428 -14.23 22.64 -7.47
N LYS A 429 -15.44 22.86 -8.00
CA LYS A 429 -15.99 24.22 -8.21
C LYS A 429 -16.10 25.03 -6.91
N LYS A 430 -16.40 24.38 -5.77
CA LYS A 430 -16.40 25.04 -4.45
C LYS A 430 -15.00 25.47 -4.02
N LEU A 431 -13.99 24.64 -4.26
CA LEU A 431 -12.59 24.99 -4.03
C LEU A 431 -12.16 26.18 -4.89
N ILE A 432 -12.41 26.14 -6.21
CA ILE A 432 -12.11 27.25 -7.13
C ILE A 432 -12.72 28.57 -6.60
N THR A 433 -14.02 28.55 -6.27
CA THR A 433 -14.73 29.73 -5.77
C THR A 433 -14.14 30.24 -4.45
N ARG A 434 -13.79 29.34 -3.52
CA ARG A 434 -13.16 29.72 -2.25
C ARG A 434 -11.80 30.39 -2.48
N CYS A 435 -10.97 29.82 -3.36
CA CYS A 435 -9.67 30.36 -3.72
C CYS A 435 -9.81 31.74 -4.37
N TYR A 436 -10.78 31.95 -5.25
CA TYR A 436 -11.06 33.26 -5.87
C TYR A 436 -11.26 34.37 -4.81
N HIS A 437 -11.99 34.08 -3.73
CA HIS A 437 -12.20 35.06 -2.66
C HIS A 437 -10.94 35.37 -1.84
N HIS A 438 -9.97 34.45 -1.82
CA HIS A 438 -8.70 34.62 -1.11
C HIS A 438 -7.55 35.11 -1.99
N LEU A 439 -7.75 35.27 -3.31
CA LEU A 439 -6.78 35.90 -4.17
C LEU A 439 -6.90 37.43 -4.14
N LYS A 440 -5.78 38.12 -4.28
CA LYS A 440 -5.73 39.55 -4.62
C LYS A 440 -6.22 39.76 -6.07
N PRO A 441 -6.71 40.95 -6.45
CA PRO A 441 -6.88 41.31 -7.86
C PRO A 441 -5.57 41.10 -8.63
N GLY A 442 -5.62 40.42 -9.78
CA GLY A 442 -4.44 39.99 -10.53
C GLY A 442 -3.75 38.72 -10.00
N GLY A 443 -4.20 38.16 -8.87
CA GLY A 443 -3.67 36.93 -8.31
C GLY A 443 -4.01 35.69 -9.14
N THR A 444 -3.18 34.66 -9.03
CA THR A 444 -3.25 33.45 -9.88
C THR A 444 -3.60 32.19 -9.06
N LEU A 445 -4.52 31.39 -9.58
CA LEU A 445 -4.86 30.06 -9.11
C LEU A 445 -4.25 29.00 -10.04
N ILE A 446 -3.60 27.97 -9.47
CA ILE A 446 -3.09 26.81 -10.22
C ILE A 446 -3.60 25.51 -9.59
N LEU A 447 -4.43 24.74 -10.30
CA LEU A 447 -4.95 23.46 -9.79
C LEU A 447 -4.60 22.31 -10.73
N GLY A 448 -3.95 21.27 -10.20
CA GLY A 448 -3.58 20.07 -10.95
C GLY A 448 -4.73 19.07 -11.12
N ASN A 449 -4.78 18.34 -12.22
CA ASN A 449 -5.61 17.14 -12.40
C ASN A 449 -4.92 16.17 -13.36
N PHE A 450 -5.02 14.87 -13.13
CA PHE A 450 -4.59 13.83 -14.05
C PHE A 450 -5.53 13.71 -15.25
N ASP A 451 -4.96 13.61 -16.45
CA ASP A 451 -5.68 13.15 -17.64
C ASP A 451 -5.68 11.61 -17.70
N SER A 452 -6.69 11.07 -18.37
CA SER A 452 -6.74 9.66 -18.69
C SER A 452 -5.65 9.32 -19.70
N HIS A 453 -4.99 8.19 -19.51
CA HIS A 453 -3.92 7.70 -20.37
C HIS A 453 -3.93 6.16 -20.35
N GLU A 454 -3.20 5.52 -21.26
CA GLU A 454 -3.27 4.05 -21.41
C GLU A 454 -2.86 3.31 -20.13
N ASP A 455 -1.84 3.80 -19.42
CA ASP A 455 -1.35 3.19 -18.17
C ASP A 455 -2.25 3.46 -16.94
N ALA A 456 -3.33 4.25 -17.07
CA ALA A 456 -4.25 4.53 -15.97
C ALA A 456 -4.90 3.25 -15.41
N VAL A 457 -5.10 2.23 -16.26
CA VAL A 457 -5.63 0.92 -15.84
C VAL A 457 -4.70 0.26 -14.81
N PHE A 458 -3.38 0.36 -14.99
CA PHE A 458 -2.43 -0.19 -14.03
C PHE A 458 -2.54 0.50 -12.66
N MET A 459 -2.63 1.84 -12.65
CA MET A 459 -2.88 2.59 -11.42
C MET A 459 -4.19 2.18 -10.73
N ASP A 460 -5.29 2.16 -11.48
CA ASP A 460 -6.62 1.90 -10.93
C ASP A 460 -6.77 0.46 -10.42
N ARG A 461 -6.31 -0.51 -11.22
CA ARG A 461 -6.59 -1.94 -11.02
C ARG A 461 -5.53 -2.63 -10.18
N ILE A 462 -4.24 -2.37 -10.43
CA ILE A 462 -3.14 -3.02 -9.74
C ILE A 462 -2.70 -2.24 -8.51
N LEU A 463 -2.45 -0.94 -8.64
CA LEU A 463 -2.03 -0.12 -7.50
C LEU A 463 -3.19 0.28 -6.58
N ARG A 464 -4.44 0.10 -7.04
CA ARG A 464 -5.66 0.56 -6.34
C ARG A 464 -5.62 2.06 -6.07
N TRP A 465 -5.03 2.81 -6.98
CA TRP A 465 -4.91 4.26 -6.93
C TRP A 465 -5.91 4.89 -7.89
N LYS A 466 -7.18 4.88 -7.49
CA LYS A 466 -8.28 5.41 -8.30
C LYS A 466 -8.35 6.94 -8.23
N LEU A 467 -8.29 7.58 -9.40
CA LEU A 467 -8.41 9.02 -9.57
C LEU A 467 -9.66 9.41 -10.37
N ILE A 468 -10.03 10.69 -10.30
CA ILE A 468 -11.00 11.32 -11.18
C ILE A 468 -10.23 11.98 -12.33
N TYR A 469 -10.10 11.24 -13.42
CA TYR A 469 -9.43 11.70 -14.64
C TYR A 469 -10.26 12.77 -15.34
N ARG A 470 -9.59 13.82 -15.83
CA ARG A 470 -10.21 14.91 -16.61
C ARG A 470 -9.33 15.28 -17.78
N SER A 471 -9.90 15.24 -18.96
CA SER A 471 -9.24 15.77 -20.15
C SER A 471 -9.01 17.27 -20.03
N ARG A 472 -8.12 17.79 -20.88
CA ARG A 472 -7.86 19.23 -21.01
C ARG A 472 -9.15 20.06 -21.10
N ASP A 473 -10.10 19.64 -21.92
CA ASP A 473 -11.36 20.36 -22.12
C ASP A 473 -12.29 20.23 -20.91
N GLN A 474 -12.37 19.04 -20.30
CA GLN A 474 -13.17 18.82 -19.10
C GLN A 474 -12.66 19.66 -17.93
N LEU A 475 -11.34 19.73 -17.74
CA LEU A 475 -10.72 20.54 -16.71
C LEU A 475 -10.97 22.03 -16.95
N ALA A 476 -10.83 22.52 -18.19
CA ALA A 476 -11.14 23.91 -18.54
C ALA A 476 -12.62 24.26 -18.31
N ALA A 477 -13.53 23.35 -18.65
CA ALA A 477 -14.97 23.53 -18.48
C ALA A 477 -15.39 23.74 -17.01
N LEU A 478 -14.63 23.22 -16.04
CA LEU A 478 -14.92 23.44 -14.62
C LEU A 478 -14.80 24.91 -14.20
N PHE A 479 -14.04 25.73 -14.92
CA PHE A 479 -13.84 27.14 -14.60
C PHE A 479 -14.91 28.06 -15.20
N VAL A 480 -15.67 27.61 -16.21
CA VAL A 480 -16.65 28.43 -16.95
C VAL A 480 -17.74 28.98 -16.03
N ASP A 481 -18.28 28.15 -15.15
CA ASP A 481 -19.35 28.56 -14.21
C ASP A 481 -18.81 29.15 -12.90
N THR A 482 -17.54 29.54 -12.86
CA THR A 482 -16.89 30.09 -11.67
C THR A 482 -16.57 31.57 -11.89
N PRO A 483 -16.27 32.35 -10.82
CA PRO A 483 -15.90 33.75 -10.98
C PRO A 483 -14.68 34.01 -11.87
N PHE A 484 -13.85 33.00 -12.17
CA PHE A 484 -12.76 33.13 -13.13
C PHE A 484 -13.23 33.14 -14.60
N GLY A 485 -14.30 32.41 -14.92
CA GLY A 485 -14.85 32.22 -16.27
C GLY A 485 -13.98 31.40 -17.23
N THR A 486 -12.66 31.45 -17.12
CA THR A 486 -11.73 30.72 -18.01
C THR A 486 -10.45 30.32 -17.28
N ALA A 487 -9.79 29.26 -17.74
CA ALA A 487 -8.46 28.86 -17.31
C ALA A 487 -7.60 28.42 -18.50
N THR A 488 -6.30 28.72 -18.44
CA THR A 488 -5.30 28.18 -19.37
C THR A 488 -4.82 26.84 -18.83
N ILE A 489 -4.83 25.79 -19.66
CA ILE A 489 -4.36 24.47 -19.24
C ILE A 489 -2.90 24.28 -19.63
N LEU A 490 -2.06 24.02 -18.64
CA LEU A 490 -0.67 23.62 -18.77
C LEU A 490 -0.55 22.11 -18.54
N SER A 491 0.59 21.54 -18.88
CA SER A 491 0.89 20.11 -18.69
C SER A 491 2.38 19.92 -18.51
N GLU A 492 2.76 18.93 -17.72
CA GLU A 492 4.15 18.50 -17.58
C GLU A 492 4.64 17.70 -18.81
N GLU A 493 5.89 17.26 -18.79
CA GLU A 493 6.60 16.67 -19.94
C GLU A 493 5.88 15.46 -20.54
N GLU A 494 5.32 14.58 -19.71
CA GLU A 494 4.55 13.38 -20.11
C GLU A 494 3.13 13.70 -20.59
N GLN A 495 2.69 14.96 -20.46
CA GLN A 495 1.34 15.41 -20.82
C GLN A 495 0.19 14.71 -20.05
N ILE A 496 0.48 14.10 -18.90
CA ILE A 496 -0.50 13.36 -18.09
C ILE A 496 -1.03 14.21 -16.94
N ASN A 497 -0.15 14.90 -16.20
CA ASN A 497 -0.62 15.79 -15.12
C ASN A 497 -0.87 17.19 -15.68
N LEU A 498 -2.14 17.55 -15.82
CA LEU A 498 -2.60 18.85 -16.31
C LEU A 498 -2.71 19.86 -15.17
N PHE A 499 -2.57 21.15 -15.48
CA PHE A 499 -2.70 22.24 -14.52
C PHE A 499 -3.55 23.37 -15.08
N ALA A 500 -4.67 23.66 -14.44
CA ALA A 500 -5.50 24.81 -14.77
C ALA A 500 -4.97 26.07 -14.08
N LEU A 501 -4.54 27.05 -14.88
CA LEU A 501 -4.07 28.36 -14.45
C LEU A 501 -5.15 29.42 -14.74
N ALA A 502 -5.66 30.06 -13.69
CA ALA A 502 -6.70 31.09 -13.79
C ALA A 502 -6.31 32.35 -13.02
N VAL A 503 -6.55 33.53 -13.61
CA VAL A 503 -6.20 34.83 -13.02
C VAL A 503 -7.46 35.55 -12.55
N LYS A 504 -7.44 36.06 -11.32
CA LYS A 504 -8.52 36.88 -10.77
C LYS A 504 -8.50 38.27 -11.43
N LYS A 505 -9.59 38.62 -12.10
CA LYS A 505 -9.76 39.93 -12.74
C LYS A 505 -10.17 41.01 -11.74
#